data_AF-A0A1Y4DLM6-F1
#
_entry.id   AF-A0A1Y4DLM6-F1
#
_cell.length_a   1.000
_cell.length_b   1.000
_cell.length_c   1.000
_cell.angle_alpha   90.00
_cell.angle_beta   90.00
_cell.angle_gamma   90.00
#
_symmetry.space_group_name_H-M   'P 1'
#
loop_
_entity.id
_entity.type
_entity.pdbx_description
1 polymer ?
#
loop_
_entity_poly.entity_id
_entity_poly.type
_entity_poly.pdbx_seq_one_letter_code
_entity_poly.pdbx_strand_id
1 'polypeptide(L)'
;MVGREHGSGLRLPNGVHRGKLAGLSQEDRRLAVEARRRERERGNQEEKYPRIGKCWHRLPYGVRGVQTMPETSLKDCLGHANKQVSADLLAAMGVSRISGLRKQLVIDRIVAEVDLLPKALESKLASCRDEAFSSFMMMLDKPGGAFTFAGGDGAGADDLVPFEPFVWVFYCNGCYHAFIPQEIITAAQRVDVGKIERERNRR
;
A
#
# COMPACT_ATOMS: atom_id res chain seq x y z
N MET A 1 51.88 19.83 0.63
CA MET A 1 50.48 19.60 1.05
C MET A 1 49.60 20.62 0.34
N VAL A 2 48.80 20.20 -0.65
CA VAL A 2 47.58 20.91 -1.09
C VAL A 2 46.63 19.81 -1.59
N GLY A 3 45.40 19.82 -1.07
CA GLY A 3 44.44 18.73 -1.12
C GLY A 3 43.91 18.41 -2.52
N ARG A 4 43.77 17.11 -2.80
CA ARG A 4 42.91 16.61 -3.87
C ARG A 4 41.47 16.70 -3.39
N GLU A 5 40.76 17.73 -3.84
CA GLU A 5 39.29 17.71 -3.79
C GLU A 5 38.82 16.63 -4.78
N HIS A 6 38.30 15.54 -4.23
CA HIS A 6 37.55 14.56 -4.99
C HIS A 6 36.28 15.24 -5.51
N GLY A 7 36.34 15.72 -6.75
CA GLY A 7 35.18 16.20 -7.50
C GLY A 7 34.13 15.11 -7.54
N SER A 8 33.12 15.25 -6.69
CA SER A 8 31.88 14.47 -6.73
C SER A 8 31.16 14.84 -8.03
N GLY A 9 31.55 14.17 -9.11
CA GLY A 9 30.85 14.28 -10.38
C GLY A 9 29.41 13.82 -10.19
N LEU A 10 28.50 14.79 -9.98
CA LEU A 10 27.06 14.57 -9.96
C LEU A 10 26.69 13.62 -11.11
N ARG A 11 26.16 12.44 -10.76
CA ARG A 11 25.69 11.47 -11.75
C ARG A 11 24.57 12.13 -12.55
N LEU A 12 24.83 12.39 -13.82
CA LEU A 12 23.83 12.93 -14.73
C LEU A 12 22.72 11.90 -14.96
N PRO A 13 21.45 12.33 -15.13
CA PRO A 13 20.35 11.44 -15.46
C PRO A 13 20.61 10.65 -16.76
N ASN A 14 20.10 9.41 -16.83
CA ASN A 14 20.19 8.58 -18.03
C ASN A 14 19.66 9.33 -19.26
N GLY A 15 20.43 9.32 -20.36
CA GLY A 15 20.11 10.01 -21.62
C GLY A 15 20.65 11.44 -21.75
N VAL A 16 21.29 11.98 -20.69
CA VAL A 16 22.04 13.25 -20.76
C VAL A 16 23.52 12.94 -20.99
N HIS A 17 24.00 13.11 -22.22
CA HIS A 17 25.40 12.88 -22.57
C HIS A 17 26.24 14.12 -22.28
N ARG A 18 27.38 13.98 -21.59
CA ARG A 18 28.29 15.09 -21.23
C ARG A 18 28.71 15.94 -22.45
N GLY A 19 28.82 15.33 -23.63
CA GLY A 19 29.13 16.03 -24.89
C GLY A 19 28.07 17.04 -25.33
N LYS A 20 26.78 16.85 -24.99
CA LYS A 20 25.70 17.82 -25.28
C LYS A 20 25.66 19.00 -24.30
N LEU A 21 26.38 18.91 -23.18
CA LEU A 21 26.48 19.97 -22.17
C LEU A 21 27.75 20.81 -22.35
N ALA A 22 28.69 20.38 -23.18
CA ALA A 22 29.93 21.10 -23.44
C ALA A 22 29.63 22.37 -24.28
N GLY A 23 30.16 23.52 -23.86
CA GLY A 23 29.92 24.82 -24.52
C GLY A 23 28.74 25.64 -23.97
N LEU A 24 27.86 25.04 -23.16
CA LEU A 24 26.77 25.76 -22.49
C LEU A 24 27.25 26.44 -21.20
N SER A 25 26.62 27.58 -20.86
CA SER A 25 26.80 28.27 -19.58
C SER A 25 26.36 27.37 -18.41
N GLN A 26 26.81 27.64 -17.18
CA GLN A 26 26.43 26.82 -16.03
C GLN A 26 24.91 26.84 -15.77
N GLU A 27 24.24 27.95 -16.08
CA GLU A 27 22.80 28.12 -15.89
C GLU A 27 22.01 27.30 -16.92
N ASP A 28 22.43 27.34 -18.19
CA ASP A 28 21.82 26.54 -19.27
C ASP A 28 22.02 25.04 -19.05
N ARG A 29 23.16 24.64 -18.46
CA ARG A 29 23.40 23.24 -18.06
C ARG A 29 22.43 22.79 -16.97
N ARG A 30 22.15 23.64 -15.98
CA ARG A 30 21.18 23.33 -14.91
C ARG A 30 19.77 23.19 -15.48
N LEU A 31 19.35 24.13 -16.32
CA LEU A 31 18.04 24.11 -16.97
C LEU A 31 17.85 22.88 -17.87
N ALA A 32 18.86 22.48 -18.64
CA ALA A 32 18.80 21.29 -19.48
C ALA A 32 18.67 20.00 -18.65
N VAL A 33 19.36 19.92 -17.50
CA VAL A 33 19.27 18.76 -16.59
C VAL A 33 17.92 18.72 -15.87
N GLU A 34 17.40 19.86 -15.41
CA GLU A 34 16.07 19.94 -14.80
C GLU A 34 14.95 19.64 -15.80
N ALA A 35 15.02 20.19 -17.02
CA ALA A 35 14.06 19.91 -18.07
C ALA A 35 14.03 18.41 -18.40
N ARG A 36 15.20 17.76 -18.51
CA ARG A 36 15.25 16.32 -18.78
C ARG A 36 14.77 15.47 -17.61
N ARG A 37 14.96 15.95 -16.37
CA ARG A 37 14.42 15.29 -15.17
C ARG A 37 12.89 15.38 -15.13
N ARG A 38 12.34 16.57 -15.42
CA ARG A 38 10.89 16.79 -15.55
C ARG A 38 10.28 16.02 -16.73
N GLU A 39 10.98 15.93 -17.87
CA GLU A 39 10.59 15.09 -19.01
C GLU A 39 10.63 13.60 -18.67
N ARG A 40 11.54 13.15 -17.80
CA ARG A 40 11.58 11.75 -17.36
C ARG A 40 10.50 11.46 -16.31
N GLU A 41 10.17 12.43 -15.46
CA GLU A 41 9.02 12.36 -14.55
C GLU A 41 7.70 12.34 -15.33
N ARG A 42 7.58 13.14 -16.39
CA ARG A 42 6.45 13.12 -17.34
C ARG A 42 6.46 11.88 -18.26
N GLY A 43 7.61 11.42 -18.72
CA GLY A 43 7.75 10.24 -19.60
C GLY A 43 7.62 8.90 -18.86
N ASN A 44 7.82 8.87 -17.54
CA ASN A 44 7.38 7.73 -16.73
C ASN A 44 5.84 7.73 -16.52
N GLN A 45 5.15 8.83 -16.83
CA GLN A 45 3.69 8.88 -16.94
C GLN A 45 3.21 8.54 -18.36
N GLU A 46 4.04 8.69 -19.39
CA GLU A 46 3.70 8.41 -20.81
C GLU A 46 4.79 7.62 -21.56
N GLU A 47 4.62 6.28 -21.70
CA GLU A 47 5.12 5.32 -22.75
C GLU A 47 5.21 3.89 -22.13
N LYS A 48 4.80 2.74 -22.70
CA LYS A 48 4.56 2.25 -24.08
C LYS A 48 3.63 0.98 -24.06
N TYR A 49 2.75 0.89 -25.07
CA TYR A 49 1.59 -0.02 -25.39
C TYR A 49 1.91 -1.51 -25.77
N PRO A 50 0.96 -2.42 -26.19
CA PRO A 50 -0.53 -2.40 -26.27
C PRO A 50 -1.27 -3.67 -25.75
N ARG A 51 -2.58 -3.57 -25.43
CA ARG A 51 -3.59 -4.61 -25.80
C ARG A 51 -4.96 -3.97 -26.05
N ILE A 52 -5.53 -4.31 -27.19
CA ILE A 52 -6.83 -3.88 -27.71
C ILE A 52 -7.95 -4.29 -26.73
N GLY A 53 -8.84 -3.35 -26.36
CA GLY A 53 -10.22 -3.68 -25.98
C GLY A 53 -10.79 -3.10 -24.69
N LYS A 54 -10.01 -2.69 -23.68
CA LYS A 54 -10.55 -2.04 -22.47
C LYS A 54 -9.53 -1.07 -21.86
N CYS A 55 -9.99 0.13 -21.50
CA CYS A 55 -9.23 1.16 -20.80
C CYS A 55 -8.70 0.56 -19.48
N TRP A 56 -7.40 0.28 -19.38
CA TRP A 56 -6.81 -0.14 -18.11
C TRP A 56 -6.63 1.10 -17.23
N HIS A 57 -7.59 1.38 -16.36
CA HIS A 57 -7.33 2.23 -15.19
C HIS A 57 -6.31 1.52 -14.31
N ARG A 58 -5.10 2.09 -14.17
CA ARG A 58 -4.12 1.58 -13.21
C ARG A 58 -4.66 1.86 -11.81
N LEU A 59 -5.04 0.80 -11.10
CA LEU A 59 -5.54 0.93 -9.75
C LEU A 59 -4.41 1.38 -8.80
N PRO A 60 -4.74 2.15 -7.75
CA PRO A 60 -3.79 2.51 -6.72
C PRO A 60 -3.16 1.28 -6.05
N TYR A 61 -1.99 1.46 -5.44
CA TYR A 61 -1.33 0.39 -4.70
C TYR A 61 -2.24 -0.16 -3.59
N GLY A 62 -2.33 -1.49 -3.46
CA GLY A 62 -3.19 -2.16 -2.49
C GLY A 62 -4.67 -2.27 -2.91
N VAL A 63 -5.09 -1.63 -4.01
CA VAL A 63 -6.44 -1.75 -4.53
C VAL A 63 -6.54 -2.88 -5.54
N ARG A 64 -7.57 -3.73 -5.41
CA ARG A 64 -7.78 -4.90 -6.28
C ARG A 64 -8.97 -4.70 -7.20
N GLY A 65 -8.74 -4.88 -8.50
CA GLY A 65 -9.82 -4.93 -9.49
C GLY A 65 -10.50 -6.28 -9.45
N VAL A 66 -11.82 -6.29 -9.25
CA VAL A 66 -12.64 -7.51 -9.22
C VAL A 66 -13.86 -7.33 -10.12
N GLN A 67 -14.36 -8.45 -10.66
CA GLN A 67 -15.59 -8.45 -11.47
C GLN A 67 -16.84 -8.48 -10.60
N THR A 68 -16.75 -9.11 -9.43
CA THR A 68 -17.80 -9.23 -8.43
C THR A 68 -17.18 -8.94 -7.06
N MET A 69 -17.94 -8.28 -6.19
CA MET A 69 -17.48 -8.00 -4.83
C MET A 69 -17.29 -9.30 -4.04
N PRO A 70 -16.14 -9.47 -3.37
CA PRO A 70 -15.92 -10.60 -2.48
C PRO A 70 -16.83 -10.51 -1.25
N GLU A 71 -17.01 -11.64 -0.58
CA GLU A 71 -17.69 -11.68 0.71
C GLU A 71 -16.87 -10.89 1.75
N THR A 72 -17.54 -10.26 2.71
CA THR A 72 -16.88 -9.48 3.78
C THR A 72 -16.21 -10.34 4.85
N SER A 73 -15.84 -11.59 4.51
CA SER A 73 -15.13 -12.51 5.39
C SER A 73 -13.62 -12.37 5.22
N LEU A 74 -12.89 -12.55 6.33
CA LEU A 74 -11.42 -12.51 6.32
C LEU A 74 -10.85 -13.60 5.42
N LYS A 75 -11.48 -14.79 5.41
CA LYS A 75 -11.05 -15.94 4.59
C LYS A 75 -11.06 -15.60 3.10
N ASP A 76 -12.16 -15.04 2.61
CA ASP A 76 -12.32 -14.70 1.20
C ASP A 76 -11.34 -13.59 0.78
N CYS A 77 -11.22 -12.55 1.60
CA CYS A 77 -10.24 -11.49 1.43
C CYS A 77 -8.80 -12.02 1.30
N LEU A 78 -8.38 -12.90 2.21
CA LEU A 78 -7.06 -13.53 2.16
C LEU A 78 -6.88 -14.41 0.91
N GLY A 79 -7.97 -14.97 0.38
CA GLY A 79 -8.03 -15.62 -0.93
C GLY A 79 -7.52 -14.73 -2.07
N HIS A 80 -7.72 -13.42 -1.98
CA HIS A 80 -7.25 -12.42 -2.94
C HIS A 80 -5.86 -11.81 -2.64
N ALA A 81 -5.31 -12.03 -1.43
CA ALA A 81 -3.99 -11.52 -1.05
C ALA A 81 -2.82 -12.33 -1.63
N ASN A 82 -1.61 -11.79 -1.60
CA ASN A 82 -0.43 -12.64 -1.76
C ASN A 82 -0.25 -13.54 -0.51
N LYS A 83 0.51 -14.63 -0.63
CA LYS A 83 0.78 -15.53 0.52
C LYS A 83 1.46 -14.79 1.68
N GLN A 84 2.29 -13.80 1.37
CA GLN A 84 3.07 -13.06 2.36
C GLN A 84 2.18 -12.31 3.35
N VAL A 85 1.12 -11.65 2.89
CA VAL A 85 0.13 -10.95 3.73
C VAL A 85 -0.50 -11.91 4.73
N SER A 86 -0.91 -13.10 4.29
CA SER A 86 -1.44 -14.13 5.18
C SER A 86 -0.37 -14.63 6.16
N ALA A 87 0.85 -14.89 5.70
CA ALA A 87 1.94 -15.35 6.55
C ALA A 87 2.33 -14.31 7.61
N ASP A 88 2.36 -13.03 7.25
CA ASP A 88 2.67 -11.91 8.15
C ASP A 88 1.61 -11.72 9.23
N LEU A 89 0.33 -11.94 8.88
CA LEU A 89 -0.76 -11.94 9.85
C LEU A 89 -0.61 -13.11 10.82
N LEU A 90 -0.42 -14.32 10.30
CA LEU A 90 -0.27 -15.53 11.11
C LEU A 90 0.95 -15.45 12.04
N ALA A 91 2.04 -14.85 11.58
CA ALA A 91 3.21 -14.55 12.40
C ALA A 91 2.88 -13.54 13.51
N ALA A 92 2.10 -12.50 13.23
CA ALA A 92 1.66 -11.52 14.23
C ALA A 92 0.69 -12.11 15.26
N MET A 93 -0.07 -13.15 14.89
CA MET A 93 -0.86 -13.96 15.83
C MET A 93 0.04 -14.79 16.77
N GLY A 94 1.35 -14.87 16.51
CA GLY A 94 2.32 -15.62 17.30
C GLY A 94 2.45 -17.09 16.89
N VAL A 95 1.89 -17.48 15.75
CA VAL A 95 1.98 -18.86 15.23
C VAL A 95 3.29 -19.03 14.48
N SER A 96 4.08 -20.03 14.86
CA SER A 96 5.39 -20.33 14.28
C SER A 96 5.31 -21.44 13.21
N ARG A 97 6.42 -21.69 12.49
CA ARG A 97 6.56 -22.75 11.46
C ARG A 97 5.67 -22.59 10.21
N ILE A 98 5.63 -21.39 9.67
CA ILE A 98 4.83 -21.04 8.48
C ILE A 98 5.61 -21.31 7.17
N SER A 99 6.95 -21.35 7.25
CA SER A 99 7.85 -21.59 6.12
C SER A 99 7.62 -22.99 5.54
N GLY A 100 7.01 -23.05 4.36
CA GLY A 100 6.70 -24.31 3.66
C GLY A 100 5.20 -24.59 3.47
N LEU A 101 4.32 -23.91 4.22
CA LEU A 101 2.88 -24.09 4.04
C LEU A 101 2.39 -23.52 2.70
N ARG A 102 1.43 -24.19 2.07
CA ARG A 102 0.71 -23.63 0.91
C ARG A 102 -0.19 -22.49 1.37
N LYS A 103 -0.48 -21.51 0.49
CA LYS A 103 -1.32 -20.35 0.83
C LYS A 103 -2.63 -20.75 1.48
N GLN A 104 -3.33 -21.75 0.93
CA GLN A 104 -4.60 -22.22 1.49
C GLN A 104 -4.47 -22.72 2.93
N LEU A 105 -3.42 -23.50 3.25
CA LEU A 105 -3.17 -23.98 4.61
C LEU A 105 -2.86 -22.84 5.58
N VAL A 106 -2.18 -21.78 5.11
CA VAL A 106 -1.95 -20.58 5.92
C VAL A 106 -3.27 -19.89 6.25
N ILE A 107 -4.15 -19.74 5.25
CA ILE A 107 -5.49 -19.14 5.42
C ILE A 107 -6.34 -19.97 6.36
N ASP A 108 -6.41 -21.29 6.16
CA ASP A 108 -7.18 -22.19 7.00
C ASP A 108 -6.67 -22.15 8.45
N ARG A 109 -5.36 -21.99 8.66
CA ARG A 109 -4.79 -21.83 10.00
C ARG A 109 -5.16 -20.49 10.63
N ILE A 110 -5.18 -19.39 9.88
CA ILE A 110 -5.63 -18.08 10.39
C ILE A 110 -7.09 -18.17 10.84
N VAL A 111 -7.94 -18.81 10.04
CA VAL A 111 -9.37 -18.99 10.38
C VAL A 111 -9.54 -19.88 11.61
N ALA A 112 -8.72 -20.93 11.75
CA ALA A 112 -8.75 -21.80 12.94
C ALA A 112 -8.25 -21.10 14.22
N GLU A 113 -7.44 -20.06 14.09
CA GLU A 113 -6.80 -19.34 15.20
C GLU A 113 -7.37 -17.93 15.37
N VAL A 114 -8.61 -17.69 14.91
CA VAL A 114 -9.26 -16.36 14.85
C VAL A 114 -9.25 -15.62 16.21
N ASP A 115 -9.25 -16.36 17.32
CA ASP A 115 -9.18 -15.81 18.67
C ASP A 115 -7.87 -15.06 18.98
N LEU A 116 -6.80 -15.31 18.21
CA LEU A 116 -5.52 -14.61 18.32
C LEU A 116 -5.46 -13.31 17.50
N LEU A 117 -6.51 -12.98 16.74
CA LEU A 117 -6.56 -11.75 15.94
C LEU A 117 -6.42 -10.45 16.76
N PRO A 118 -7.02 -10.29 17.96
CA PRO A 118 -6.84 -9.06 18.74
C PRO A 118 -5.37 -8.76 19.04
N LYS A 119 -4.59 -9.79 19.40
CA LYS A 119 -3.15 -9.66 19.64
C LYS A 119 -2.39 -9.25 18.37
N ALA A 120 -2.74 -9.85 17.24
CA ALA A 120 -2.13 -9.50 15.95
C ALA A 120 -2.47 -8.07 15.53
N LEU A 121 -3.71 -7.63 15.76
CA LEU A 121 -4.17 -6.27 15.53
C LEU A 121 -3.39 -5.27 16.38
N GLU A 122 -3.27 -5.49 17.69
CA GLU A 122 -2.46 -4.63 18.57
C GLU A 122 -1.04 -4.45 18.04
N SER A 123 -0.36 -5.56 17.74
CA SER A 123 1.02 -5.52 17.25
C SER A 123 1.17 -4.77 15.92
N LYS A 124 0.25 -5.01 14.97
CA LYS A 124 0.31 -4.38 13.65
C LYS A 124 -0.11 -2.91 13.69
N LEU A 125 -1.16 -2.57 14.43
CA LEU A 125 -1.61 -1.18 14.61
C LEU A 125 -0.61 -0.34 15.40
N ALA A 126 0.15 -0.92 16.34
CA ALA A 126 1.22 -0.20 17.04
C ALA A 126 2.45 0.08 16.16
N SER A 127 2.57 -0.57 14.99
CA SER A 127 3.78 -0.54 14.16
C SER A 127 3.56 -0.04 12.73
N CYS A 128 2.31 0.14 12.30
CA CYS A 128 1.98 0.64 10.97
C CYS A 128 2.24 2.14 10.82
N ARG A 129 2.20 2.64 9.58
CA ARG A 129 2.29 4.08 9.28
C ARG A 129 1.04 4.81 9.80
N ASP A 130 1.18 6.09 10.10
CA ASP A 130 0.06 6.90 10.63
C ASP A 130 -1.14 6.91 9.71
N GLU A 131 -0.93 7.06 8.40
CA GLU A 131 -2.00 7.04 7.39
C GLU A 131 -2.82 5.72 7.43
N ALA A 132 -2.15 4.59 7.65
CA ALA A 132 -2.79 3.27 7.73
C ALA A 132 -3.56 3.09 9.05
N PHE A 133 -3.03 3.64 10.15
CA PHE A 133 -3.73 3.67 11.43
C PHE A 133 -4.99 4.54 11.34
N SER A 134 -4.87 5.77 10.83
CA SER A 134 -6.00 6.67 10.61
C SER A 134 -7.05 6.07 9.68
N SER A 135 -6.63 5.41 8.59
CA SER A 135 -7.54 4.70 7.69
C SER A 135 -8.31 3.59 8.41
N PHE A 136 -7.63 2.79 9.24
CA PHE A 136 -8.29 1.74 10.02
C PHE A 136 -9.31 2.31 11.02
N MET A 137 -8.96 3.37 11.75
CA MET A 137 -9.86 4.01 12.70
C MET A 137 -11.07 4.65 12.00
N MET A 138 -10.85 5.40 10.92
CA MET A 138 -11.91 5.98 10.08
C MET A 138 -12.88 4.90 9.59
N MET A 139 -12.35 3.74 9.20
CA MET A 139 -13.14 2.61 8.72
C MET A 139 -13.98 1.97 9.82
N LEU A 140 -13.47 1.84 11.05
CA LEU A 140 -14.23 1.32 12.18
C LEU A 140 -15.43 2.21 12.55
N ASP A 141 -15.33 3.52 12.33
CA ASP A 141 -16.43 4.47 12.56
C ASP A 141 -17.52 4.40 11.48
N LYS A 142 -17.25 3.77 10.34
CA LYS A 142 -18.27 3.57 9.30
C LYS A 142 -19.25 2.47 9.72
N PRO A 143 -20.56 2.65 9.44
CA PRO A 143 -21.54 1.58 9.66
C PRO A 143 -21.12 0.28 9.00
N GLY A 144 -21.01 -0.79 9.79
CA GLY A 144 -20.58 -2.11 9.30
C GLY A 144 -19.13 -2.17 8.83
N GLY A 145 -18.31 -1.16 9.13
CA GLY A 145 -16.91 -1.11 8.72
C GLY A 145 -16.72 -1.06 7.21
N ALA A 146 -17.67 -0.50 6.46
CA ALA A 146 -17.65 -0.49 5.00
C ALA A 146 -18.11 0.85 4.42
N PHE A 147 -17.53 1.24 3.28
CA PHE A 147 -18.03 2.37 2.49
C PHE A 147 -17.73 2.19 1.00
N THR A 148 -18.52 2.83 0.15
CA THR A 148 -18.38 2.79 -1.31
C THR A 148 -18.31 4.21 -1.86
N PHE A 149 -17.47 4.44 -2.86
CA PHE A 149 -17.28 5.75 -3.49
C PHE A 149 -16.97 5.59 -4.98
N ALA A 150 -17.30 6.60 -5.79
CA ALA A 150 -17.08 6.54 -7.23
C ALA A 150 -15.60 6.80 -7.55
N GLY A 151 -15.12 6.26 -8.67
CA GLY A 151 -13.72 6.46 -9.07
C GLY A 151 -13.34 7.91 -9.44
N GLY A 152 -14.34 8.76 -9.68
CA GLY A 152 -14.16 10.19 -9.93
C GLY A 152 -14.21 11.07 -8.69
N ASP A 153 -14.54 10.51 -7.52
CA ASP A 153 -14.62 11.25 -6.27
C ASP A 153 -13.21 11.41 -5.69
N GLY A 154 -12.52 12.51 -6.03
CA GLY A 154 -11.16 12.80 -5.55
C GLY A 154 -11.04 12.81 -4.02
N ALA A 155 -12.12 13.12 -3.30
CA ALA A 155 -12.13 13.16 -1.84
C ALA A 155 -12.13 11.78 -1.16
N GLY A 156 -12.50 10.70 -1.86
CA GLY A 156 -12.56 9.35 -1.26
C GLY A 156 -11.26 8.56 -1.34
N ALA A 157 -10.40 8.89 -2.31
CA ALA A 157 -9.17 8.15 -2.60
C ALA A 157 -7.93 8.70 -1.86
N ASP A 158 -7.91 9.99 -1.54
CA ASP A 158 -6.72 10.63 -0.95
C ASP A 158 -6.54 10.33 0.55
N ASP A 159 -7.64 10.09 1.29
CA ASP A 159 -7.59 9.84 2.74
C ASP A 159 -7.63 8.35 3.13
N LEU A 160 -7.89 7.44 2.19
CA LEU A 160 -7.94 6.01 2.45
C LEU A 160 -6.71 5.28 1.91
N VAL A 161 -5.85 4.83 2.83
CA VAL A 161 -4.73 3.96 2.51
C VAL A 161 -5.12 2.49 2.77
N PRO A 162 -5.08 1.61 1.75
CA PRO A 162 -5.27 0.18 1.96
C PRO A 162 -4.29 -0.36 3.02
N PHE A 163 -4.80 -1.10 3.99
CA PHE A 163 -4.01 -1.62 5.10
C PHE A 163 -4.26 -3.11 5.31
N GLU A 164 -3.74 -3.92 4.39
CA GLU A 164 -3.96 -5.36 4.39
C GLU A 164 -3.26 -6.07 5.56
N PRO A 165 -3.88 -7.11 6.14
CA PRO A 165 -5.19 -7.69 5.75
C PRO A 165 -6.38 -7.10 6.51
N PHE A 166 -6.26 -5.92 7.12
CA PHE A 166 -7.27 -5.36 8.02
C PHE A 166 -8.26 -4.44 7.32
N VAL A 167 -7.78 -3.60 6.39
CA VAL A 167 -8.60 -2.73 5.53
C VAL A 167 -8.37 -3.12 4.08
N TRP A 168 -9.45 -3.45 3.40
CA TRP A 168 -9.44 -3.85 2.00
C TRP A 168 -10.10 -2.80 1.13
N VAL A 169 -9.55 -2.61 -0.06
CA VAL A 169 -10.13 -1.75 -1.09
C VAL A 169 -10.21 -2.52 -2.40
N PHE A 170 -11.43 -2.66 -2.91
CA PHE A 170 -11.73 -3.31 -4.17
C PHE A 170 -12.29 -2.29 -5.15
N TYR A 171 -11.98 -2.45 -6.42
CA TYR A 171 -12.59 -1.68 -7.50
C TYR A 171 -13.47 -2.61 -8.33
N CYS A 172 -14.75 -2.29 -8.41
CA CYS A 172 -15.76 -3.09 -9.09
C CYS A 172 -16.78 -2.15 -9.75
N ASN A 173 -17.14 -2.40 -11.01
CA ASN A 173 -18.21 -1.68 -11.72
C ASN A 173 -18.14 -0.14 -11.67
N GLY A 174 -16.94 0.45 -11.68
CA GLY A 174 -16.76 1.91 -11.65
C GLY A 174 -16.65 2.52 -10.26
N CYS A 175 -16.78 1.72 -9.21
CA CYS A 175 -16.76 2.15 -7.83
C CYS A 175 -15.62 1.48 -7.05
N TYR A 176 -15.10 2.21 -6.07
CA TYR A 176 -14.26 1.67 -5.02
C TYR A 176 -15.14 1.24 -3.84
N HIS A 177 -14.83 0.08 -3.29
CA HIS A 177 -15.48 -0.51 -2.14
C HIS A 177 -14.40 -0.79 -1.09
N ALA A 178 -14.44 -0.05 -0.01
CA ALA A 178 -13.57 -0.23 1.12
C ALA A 178 -14.32 -0.95 2.24
N PHE A 179 -13.70 -1.96 2.86
CA PHE A 179 -14.29 -2.59 4.04
C PHE A 179 -13.24 -3.23 4.96
N ILE A 180 -13.62 -3.40 6.23
CA ILE A 180 -12.94 -4.24 7.21
C ILE A 180 -13.67 -5.58 7.29
N PRO A 181 -12.99 -6.73 7.19
CA PRO A 181 -13.64 -8.03 7.33
C PRO A 181 -14.30 -8.20 8.71
N GLN A 182 -15.43 -8.92 8.78
CA GLN A 182 -16.23 -9.01 9.99
C GLN A 182 -15.45 -9.56 11.21
N GLU A 183 -14.56 -10.52 10.99
CA GLU A 183 -13.71 -11.10 12.03
C GLU A 183 -12.72 -10.07 12.58
N ILE A 184 -12.25 -9.15 11.74
CA ILE A 184 -11.37 -8.05 12.14
C ILE A 184 -12.15 -7.01 12.95
N ILE A 185 -13.37 -6.65 12.54
CA ILE A 185 -14.25 -5.76 13.31
C ILE A 185 -14.50 -6.34 14.72
N THR A 186 -14.84 -7.63 14.77
CA THR A 186 -15.09 -8.33 16.04
C THR A 186 -13.84 -8.38 16.92
N ALA A 187 -12.68 -8.62 16.32
CA ALA A 187 -11.41 -8.62 17.06
C ALA A 187 -11.02 -7.22 17.55
N ALA A 188 -11.30 -6.16 16.76
CA ALA A 188 -11.01 -4.77 17.12
C ALA A 188 -11.77 -4.31 18.36
N GLN A 189 -12.97 -4.83 18.60
CA GLN A 189 -13.73 -4.56 19.84
C GLN A 189 -13.04 -5.04 21.11
N ARG A 190 -12.08 -5.97 21.00
CA ARG A 190 -11.32 -6.54 22.12
C ARG A 190 -9.95 -5.88 22.32
N VAL A 191 -9.61 -4.89 21.50
CA VAL A 191 -8.30 -4.23 21.48
C VAL A 191 -8.34 -2.91 22.26
N ASP A 192 -7.31 -2.66 23.06
CA ASP A 192 -7.14 -1.36 23.75
C ASP A 192 -6.49 -0.33 22.81
N VAL A 193 -7.32 0.46 22.13
CA VAL A 193 -6.87 1.53 21.22
C VAL A 193 -6.01 2.57 21.95
N GLY A 194 -6.36 2.93 23.19
CA GLY A 194 -5.60 3.91 23.97
C GLY A 194 -4.22 3.41 24.39
N LYS A 195 -4.04 2.09 24.57
CA LYS A 195 -2.71 1.48 24.70
C LYS A 195 -1.93 1.59 23.40
N ILE A 196 -2.54 1.29 22.25
CA ILE A 196 -1.89 1.37 20.94
C ILE A 196 -1.40 2.81 20.67
N GLU A 197 -2.25 3.81 20.85
CA GLU A 197 -1.87 5.22 20.64
C GLU A 197 -0.69 5.64 21.53
N ARG A 198 -0.69 5.24 22.80
CA ARG A 198 0.44 5.48 23.72
C ARG A 198 1.73 4.81 23.25
N GLU A 199 1.65 3.59 22.70
CA GLU A 199 2.82 2.89 22.15
C GLU A 199 3.35 3.56 20.88
N ARG A 200 2.45 4.06 20.01
CA ARG A 200 2.81 4.81 18.80
C ARG A 200 3.50 6.13 19.14
N ASN A 201 2.99 6.89 20.10
CA ASN A 201 3.52 8.21 20.50
C ASN A 201 4.88 8.16 21.23
N ARG A 202 5.34 6.97 21.63
CA ARG A 202 6.67 6.79 22.27
C ARG A 202 7.80 6.56 21.27
N ARG A 203 7.48 6.36 19.99
CA ARG A 203 8.44 6.11 18.90
C ARG A 203 8.76 7.40 18.17
#